data_AF-W9ABP0-F1
#
_entry.id   AF-W9ABP0-F1
#
_cell.length_a   1.000
_cell.length_b   1.000
_cell.length_c   1.000
_cell.angle_alpha   90.00
_cell.angle_beta   90.00
_cell.angle_gamma   90.00
#
_symmetry.space_group_name_H-M   'P 1'
#
loop_
_entity.id
_entity.type
_entity.pdbx_description
1 polymer ?
#
loop_
_entity_poly.entity_id
_entity_poly.type
_entity_poly.pdbx_seq_one_letter_code
_entity_poly.pdbx_strand_id
1 'polypeptide(L)' 'MNYTPEMEKGMQQAHKVPYAEYERKLETRLEVEKSRQKEYEKSKALINNLDKM' A
#
# COMPACT_ATOMS: atom_id res chain seq x y z
N MET A 1 -5.53 16.37 8.55
CA MET A 1 -6.67 15.78 7.82
C MET A 1 -7.43 14.90 8.81
N ASN A 2 -8.76 14.82 8.72
CA ASN A 2 -9.50 13.78 9.44
C ASN A 2 -9.50 12.54 8.54
N TYR A 3 -8.74 11.50 8.91
CA TYR A 3 -8.82 10.21 8.21
C TYR A 3 -10.14 9.53 8.58
N THR A 4 -10.72 8.79 7.64
CA THR A 4 -12.00 8.13 7.88
C THR A 4 -11.80 6.76 8.57
N PRO A 5 -12.81 6.23 9.26
CA PRO A 5 -12.76 4.87 9.80
C PRO A 5 -12.44 3.81 8.74
N GLU A 6 -12.81 4.04 7.49
CA GLU A 6 -12.53 3.16 6.36
C GLU A 6 -11.06 3.19 5.96
N MET A 7 -10.40 4.35 6.02
CA MET A 7 -8.95 4.46 5.80
C MET A 7 -8.17 3.70 6.88
N GLU A 8 -8.59 3.85 8.14
CA GLU A 8 -8.03 3.12 9.28
C GLU A 8 -8.20 1.61 9.11
N LYS A 9 -9.42 1.16 8.79
CA LYS A 9 -9.73 -0.24 8.53
C LYS A 9 -8.93 -0.80 7.35
N GLY A 10 -8.82 -0.05 6.26
CA GLY A 10 -8.09 -0.45 5.07
C GLY A 10 -6.60 -0.63 5.34
N MET A 11 -5.99 0.34 6.02
CA MET A 11 -4.57 0.26 6.41
C MET A 11 -4.31 -0.90 7.37
N GLN A 12 -5.17 -1.12 8.37
CA GLN A 12 -5.04 -2.23 9.29
C GLN A 12 -5.21 -3.59 8.59
N GLN A 13 -6.11 -3.70 7.61
CA GLN A 13 -6.33 -4.94 6.86
C GLN A 13 -5.15 -5.26 5.93
N ALA A 14 -4.73 -4.28 5.12
CA ALA A 14 -3.73 -4.45 4.07
C ALA A 14 -2.29 -4.44 4.60
N HIS A 15 -1.98 -3.54 5.53
CA HIS A 15 -0.60 -3.27 5.95
C HIS A 15 -0.34 -3.54 7.44
N LYS A 16 -1.37 -3.97 8.20
CA LYS A 16 -1.30 -4.26 9.64
C LYS A 16 -0.86 -3.08 10.50
N VAL A 17 -1.07 -1.87 10.00
CA VAL A 17 -0.67 -0.61 10.62
C VAL A 17 -1.86 0.34 10.63
N PRO A 18 -2.12 1.06 11.74
CA PRO A 18 -3.09 2.16 11.81
C PRO A 18 -2.80 3.28 10.82
N TYR A 19 -3.83 3.92 10.26
CA TYR A 19 -3.61 5.10 9.41
C TYR A 19 -2.95 6.23 10.21
N ALA A 20 -3.35 6.42 11.46
CA ALA A 20 -2.75 7.42 12.35
C ALA A 20 -1.23 7.23 12.55
N GLU A 21 -0.75 5.98 12.54
CA GLU A 21 0.67 5.68 12.66
C GLU A 21 1.39 5.91 11.34
N TYR A 22 0.79 5.47 10.24
CA TYR A 22 1.27 5.71 8.88
C TYR A 22 1.41 7.20 8.54
N GLU A 23 0.48 8.06 8.98
CA GLU A 23 0.53 9.50 8.72
C GLU A 23 1.67 10.20 9.48
N ARG A 24 2.01 9.72 10.69
CA ARG A 24 2.94 10.40 11.60
C ARG A 24 4.36 9.89 11.54
N LYS A 25 4.58 8.62 11.19
CA LYS A 25 5.91 7.98 11.18
C LYS A 25 6.41 7.82 9.74
N LEU A 26 7.50 8.52 9.41
CA LEU A 26 8.08 8.50 8.07
C LEU A 26 8.54 7.09 7.68
N GLU A 27 9.17 6.39 8.62
CA GLU A 27 9.71 5.04 8.42
C GLU A 27 8.59 4.05 8.06
N THR A 28 7.50 4.09 8.83
CA THR A 28 6.28 3.31 8.58
C THR A 28 5.69 3.61 7.21
N ARG A 29 5.60 4.90 6.85
CA ARG A 29 5.12 5.32 5.53
C ARG A 29 6.01 4.78 4.40
N LEU A 30 7.33 4.87 4.56
CA LEU A 30 8.28 4.36 3.57
C LEU A 30 8.19 2.85 3.38
N GLU A 31 7.93 2.09 4.44
CA GLU A 31 7.74 0.64 4.36
C GLU A 31 6.50 0.28 3.54
N VAL A 32 5.37 0.94 3.82
CA VAL A 32 4.11 0.76 3.09
C VAL A 32 4.29 1.09 1.61
N GLU A 33 4.88 2.24 1.29
CA GLU A 33 5.08 2.67 -0.11
C GLU A 33 6.06 1.77 -0.87
N LYS A 34 7.10 1.24 -0.21
CA LYS A 34 7.96 0.21 -0.81
C LYS A 34 7.20 -1.07 -1.15
N SER A 35 6.27 -1.50 -0.29
CA SER A 35 5.43 -2.67 -0.58
C SER A 35 4.50 -2.41 -1.78
N ARG A 36 3.85 -1.24 -1.79
CA ARG A 36 2.98 -0.81 -2.90
C ARG A 36 3.71 -0.78 -4.24
N GLN A 37 4.93 -0.25 -4.26
CA GLN A 37 5.75 -0.22 -5.46
C GLN A 37 6.06 -1.64 -5.98
N LYS A 38 6.44 -2.57 -5.08
CA LYS A 38 6.70 -3.97 -5.46
C LYS A 38 5.47 -4.66 -6.02
N GLU A 39 4.29 -4.43 -5.44
CA GLU A 39 3.03 -4.99 -5.93
C GLU A 39 2.65 -4.43 -7.31
N TYR A 40 2.82 -3.12 -7.50
CA TYR A 40 2.59 -2.46 -8.78
C TYR A 40 3.51 -3.02 -9.88
N GLU A 41 4.80 -3.19 -9.60
CA GLU A 41 5.76 -3.78 -10.54
C GLU A 41 5.41 -5.22 -10.91
N LYS A 42 5.01 -6.05 -9.93
CA LYS A 42 4.55 -7.42 -10.17
C LYS A 42 3.29 -7.44 -11.05
N SER A 43 2.33 -6.57 -10.77
CA SER A 43 1.11 -6.45 -11.57
C SER A 43 1.42 -6.02 -13.00
N LYS A 44 2.30 -5.03 -13.19
CA LYS A 44 2.76 -4.59 -14.51
C LYS A 44 3.45 -5.72 -15.29
N ALA A 45 4.30 -6.50 -14.62
CA ALA A 45 4.94 -7.65 -15.23
C ALA A 45 3.94 -8.73 -15.66
N LEU A 46 2.92 -9.01 -14.82
CA LEU A 46 1.85 -9.95 -15.15
C LEU A 46 1.06 -9.51 -16.39
N ILE A 47 0.63 -8.24 -16.43
CA ILE A 47 -0.12 -7.69 -17.58
C ILE A 47 0.72 -7.79 -18.86
N ASN A 48 1.99 -7.38 -18.80
CA ASN A 48 2.89 -7.47 -19.95
C ASN A 48 3.14 -8.92 -20.42
N ASN A 49 3.03 -9.91 -19.53
CA ASN A 49 3.12 -11.31 -19.91
C ASN A 49 1.82 -11.82 -20.55
N LEU A 50 0.66 -11.34 -20.09
CA LEU A 50 -0.64 -11.67 -20.68
C LEU A 50 -0.78 -11.06 -22.08
N ASP A 51 -0.34 -9.81 -22.29
CA ASP A 51 -0.39 -9.13 -23.59
C ASP A 51 0.54 -9.77 -24.65
N LYS A 52 1.49 -10.61 -24.22
CA LYS A 52 2.45 -11.31 -25.09
C LYS A 52 2.04 -12.74 -25.45
N MET A 53 0.93 -13.23 -24.91
CA MET A 53 0.32 -14.52 -25.28
C MET A 53 -0.61 -14.35 -26.48
#